data_AF-A0A936QFZ6-F1
#
_entry.id   AF-A0A936QFZ6-F1
#
_cell.length_a   1.000
_cell.length_b   1.000
_cell.length_c   1.000
_cell.angle_alpha   90.00
_cell.angle_beta   90.00
_cell.angle_gamma   90.00
#
_symmetry.space_group_name_H-M   'P 1'
#
loop_
_entity.id
_entity.type
_entity.pdbx_description
1 polymer ?
#
loop_
_entity_poly.entity_id
_entity_poly.type
_entity_poly.pdbx_seq_one_letter_code
_entity_poly.pdbx_strand_id
1 'polypeptide(L)'
;MGYIVSGSTADGVYLVVRDSDTGSGSDVNYFLDVPQHVGSALPLTSDRTYTSGSSTATFIPHDPLWYAAKHGGFKDDNNNSVIDSQEDWDEDKDGTPDNYYLVSNPAKLYTELDKAFNEVVKRAASLTMLSLNSRQLTTDTLVYQASFSSSDWSGEVKAMKLTDQAEVKATAWTAASQIKAAGSRNIFTWKMNKIAPATAFTAAGTSFEYANLDDDQKTRLAQAPTFAGPVTTTNQQNLVAYIRGDKANEGPFYRKRDVLLGDIVNSDPAYGGSVDFGYDSLPTSAGGGDSYFSYLYDKRKGAQTLYVGANDGMLHAFDAKTGTERFAFIPDGVIGNLKHLADPTYASNHKFYVDGPLSYSDAYVGGAGSRTWSGLRALVVVRCLPWT
;
A
#
# COMPACT_ATOMS: atom_id res chain seq x y z
N MET A 1 23.93 42.27 5.51
CA MET A 1 24.26 42.02 6.93
C MET A 1 23.21 42.66 7.81
N GLY A 2 22.89 42.02 8.94
CA GLY A 2 21.84 42.46 9.85
C GLY A 2 22.15 42.16 11.30
N TYR A 3 21.30 42.63 12.20
CA TYR A 3 21.41 42.40 13.63
C TYR A 3 20.03 42.28 14.28
N ILE A 4 19.99 41.71 15.48
CA ILE A 4 18.79 41.55 16.29
C ILE A 4 18.89 42.48 17.49
N VAL A 5 17.81 43.22 17.79
CA VAL A 5 17.72 44.05 18.99
C VAL A 5 16.54 43.60 19.83
N SER A 6 16.77 43.51 21.14
CA SER A 6 15.76 43.16 22.15
C SER A 6 15.90 44.04 23.39
N GLY A 7 14.81 44.37 24.06
CA GLY A 7 14.80 45.22 25.27
C GLY A 7 14.87 46.72 24.98
N SER A 8 14.47 47.12 23.77
CA SER A 8 14.43 48.49 23.29
C SER A 8 13.01 48.91 22.92
N THR A 9 12.84 50.19 22.57
CA THR A 9 11.58 50.70 22.01
C THR A 9 11.24 50.15 20.62
N ALA A 10 12.17 49.43 19.96
CA ALA A 10 11.99 48.87 18.63
C ALA A 10 12.72 47.52 18.52
N ASP A 11 12.16 46.49 19.13
CA ASP A 11 12.69 45.13 19.10
C ASP A 11 12.40 44.44 17.76
N GLY A 12 13.32 43.59 17.31
CA GLY A 12 13.16 42.84 16.06
C GLY A 12 14.46 42.47 15.37
N VAL A 13 14.31 41.84 14.20
CA VAL A 13 15.40 41.49 13.28
C VAL A 13 15.51 42.57 12.20
N TYR A 14 16.72 43.06 11.96
CA TYR A 14 16.96 44.16 11.03
C TYR A 14 18.05 43.79 10.02
N LEU A 15 17.75 43.87 8.73
CA LEU A 15 18.76 43.88 7.66
C LEU A 15 19.07 45.34 7.32
N VAL A 16 20.31 45.78 7.51
CA VAL A 16 20.64 47.22 7.53
C VAL A 16 21.67 47.67 6.52
N VAL A 17 22.49 46.73 6.02
CA VAL A 17 23.54 47.04 5.07
C VAL A 17 23.69 45.92 4.04
N ARG A 18 24.02 46.27 2.81
CA ARG A 18 24.49 45.33 1.79
C ARG A 18 26.01 45.16 1.87
N ASP A 19 26.51 44.07 1.30
CA ASP A 19 27.94 43.89 1.12
C ASP A 19 28.48 44.85 0.05
N SER A 20 29.77 45.19 0.16
CA SER A 20 30.51 46.07 -0.74
C SER A 20 30.59 45.56 -2.19
N ASP A 21 30.50 44.25 -2.39
CA ASP A 21 30.51 43.58 -3.69
C ASP A 21 29.10 43.40 -4.31
N THR A 22 28.03 43.56 -3.52
CA THR A 22 26.65 43.56 -4.01
C THR A 22 26.32 44.90 -4.65
N GLY A 23 26.25 44.98 -5.98
CA GLY A 23 25.80 46.18 -6.70
C GLY A 23 24.36 46.60 -6.34
N SER A 24 24.03 47.90 -6.44
CA SER A 24 22.70 48.41 -6.05
C SER A 24 21.54 47.85 -6.88
N GLY A 25 21.79 47.35 -8.10
CA GLY A 25 20.79 46.65 -8.91
C GLY A 25 20.64 45.16 -8.60
N SER A 26 21.49 44.61 -7.74
CA SER A 26 21.52 43.20 -7.36
C SER A 26 21.08 42.97 -5.91
N ASP A 27 20.75 44.05 -5.21
CA ASP A 27 20.23 43.98 -3.84
C ASP A 27 18.75 43.60 -3.89
N VAL A 28 18.45 42.40 -3.38
CA VAL A 28 17.09 41.87 -3.34
C VAL A 28 16.38 42.45 -2.12
N ASN A 29 15.25 43.14 -2.34
CA ASN A 29 14.48 43.70 -1.24
C ASN A 29 13.83 42.58 -0.41
N TYR A 30 14.11 42.56 0.88
CA TYR A 30 13.46 41.71 1.87
C TYR A 30 12.55 42.54 2.79
N PHE A 31 11.50 41.91 3.32
CA PHE A 31 10.59 42.57 4.25
C PHE A 31 11.26 43.05 5.56
N LEU A 32 12.44 42.51 5.87
CA LEU A 32 13.29 42.83 7.02
C LEU A 32 14.28 43.97 6.76
N ASP A 33 14.30 44.53 5.55
CA ASP A 33 15.20 45.63 5.19
C ASP A 33 14.82 46.91 5.92
N VAL A 34 15.80 47.50 6.60
CA VAL A 34 15.65 48.75 7.33
C VAL A 34 16.79 49.71 6.98
N PRO A 35 16.49 50.92 6.50
CA PRO A 35 15.15 51.49 6.28
C PRO A 35 14.36 50.75 5.19
N GLN A 36 13.05 50.53 5.40
CA GLN A 36 12.16 49.99 4.37
C GLN A 36 12.05 51.01 3.23
N HIS A 37 13.01 51.01 2.32
CA HIS A 37 12.93 51.76 1.09
C HIS A 37 12.49 50.80 0.00
N VAL A 38 11.17 50.70 -0.17
CA VAL A 38 10.55 50.06 -1.33
C VAL A 38 11.25 50.56 -2.60
N GLY A 39 12.11 49.72 -3.18
CA GLY A 39 12.85 50.01 -4.42
C GLY A 39 14.22 50.68 -4.30
N SER A 40 14.86 50.76 -3.13
CA SER A 40 16.25 51.26 -3.02
C SER A 40 17.15 50.26 -2.30
N ALA A 41 18.33 50.01 -2.86
CA ALA A 41 19.34 49.14 -2.26
C ALA A 41 19.77 49.65 -0.87
N LEU A 42 20.01 48.71 0.04
CA LEU A 42 20.57 48.95 1.35
C LEU A 42 21.89 49.74 1.26
N PRO A 43 22.19 50.61 2.24
CA PRO A 43 23.45 51.33 2.28
C PRO A 43 24.63 50.39 2.61
N LEU A 44 25.87 50.85 2.41
CA LEU A 44 27.08 50.15 2.86
C LEU A 44 27.38 50.39 4.35
N THR A 45 26.81 51.44 4.93
CA THR A 45 26.96 51.83 6.34
C THR A 45 25.62 52.33 6.86
N SER A 46 25.21 51.89 8.05
CA SER A 46 23.98 52.32 8.69
C SER A 46 24.20 52.50 10.18
N ASP A 47 23.81 53.66 10.69
CA ASP A 47 23.80 53.96 12.13
C ASP A 47 22.37 54.03 12.63
N ARG A 48 22.11 53.43 13.80
CA ARG A 48 20.79 53.48 14.44
C ARG A 48 20.91 53.49 15.95
N THR A 49 20.17 54.40 16.59
CA THR A 49 20.14 54.55 18.04
C THR A 49 18.92 53.85 18.61
N TYR A 50 19.13 53.00 19.60
CA TYR A 50 18.09 52.31 20.33
C TYR A 50 18.02 52.84 21.76
N THR A 51 16.83 53.18 22.23
CA THR A 51 16.57 53.53 23.64
C THR A 51 16.08 52.29 24.38
N SER A 52 16.62 52.06 25.58
CA SER A 52 16.16 51.00 26.48
C SER A 52 14.65 51.16 26.73
N GLY A 53 13.88 50.13 26.42
CA GLY A 53 12.42 50.11 26.55
C GLY A 53 11.96 49.36 27.80
N SER A 54 10.68 49.46 28.15
CA SER A 54 10.06 48.66 29.21
C SER A 54 9.53 47.30 28.74
N SER A 55 9.80 46.93 27.48
CA SER A 55 9.44 45.62 26.92
C SER A 55 10.28 44.53 27.58
N THR A 56 9.63 43.53 28.17
CA THR A 56 10.30 42.26 28.50
C THR A 56 10.80 41.64 27.21
N ALA A 57 12.12 41.50 27.08
CA ALA A 57 12.75 40.84 25.94
C ALA A 57 12.01 39.53 25.65
N THR A 58 11.38 39.44 24.49
CA THR A 58 10.71 38.22 24.09
C THR A 58 11.81 37.24 23.72
N PHE A 59 12.12 36.32 24.64
CA PHE A 59 13.08 35.28 24.40
C PHE A 59 12.62 34.52 23.16
N ILE A 60 13.45 34.46 22.11
CA ILE A 60 13.20 33.57 20.99
C ILE A 60 13.26 32.15 21.60
N PRO A 61 12.12 31.43 21.73
CA PRO A 61 12.05 30.25 22.59
C PRO A 61 12.95 29.10 22.11
N HIS A 62 13.28 29.09 20.82
CA HIS A 62 14.02 28.02 20.17
C HIS A 62 15.17 28.59 19.34
N ASP A 63 16.18 27.77 19.06
CA ASP A 63 17.31 28.15 18.24
C ASP A 63 16.94 28.33 16.76
N PRO A 64 17.77 29.00 15.95
CA PRO A 64 17.49 29.23 14.54
C PRO A 64 17.28 27.96 13.70
N LEU A 65 17.88 26.82 14.07
CA LEU A 65 17.70 25.57 13.33
C LEU A 65 16.31 24.97 13.56
N TRP A 66 15.72 25.20 14.74
CA TRP A 66 14.34 24.82 15.02
C TRP A 66 13.37 25.54 14.08
N TYR A 67 13.55 26.85 13.89
CA TYR A 67 12.73 27.61 12.94
C TYR A 67 13.01 27.21 11.49
N ALA A 68 14.26 26.92 11.14
CA ALA A 68 14.60 26.39 9.83
C ALA A 68 13.92 25.04 9.56
N ALA A 69 13.82 24.19 10.57
CA ALA A 69 13.11 22.91 10.47
C ALA A 69 11.60 23.13 10.28
N LYS A 70 10.98 23.94 11.15
CA LYS A 70 9.56 24.30 11.06
C LYS A 70 9.15 24.85 9.69
N HIS A 71 9.97 25.74 9.11
CA HIS A 71 9.63 26.41 7.84
C HIS A 71 10.24 25.75 6.60
N GLY A 72 11.22 24.86 6.76
CA GLY A 72 12.00 24.31 5.65
C GLY A 72 11.65 22.87 5.27
N GLY A 73 10.89 22.14 6.08
CA GLY A 73 10.54 20.75 5.77
C GLY A 73 9.20 20.26 6.31
N PHE A 74 8.25 21.17 6.49
CA PHE A 74 6.85 20.89 6.79
C PHE A 74 6.19 20.09 5.66
N LYS A 75 5.22 19.25 6.02
CA LYS A 75 4.34 18.54 5.08
C LYS A 75 3.05 19.33 4.94
N ASP A 76 2.73 19.70 3.71
CA ASP A 76 1.51 20.43 3.39
C ASP A 76 0.38 19.44 3.08
N ASP A 77 -0.29 18.95 4.12
CA ASP A 77 -1.33 17.92 4.01
C ASP A 77 -2.62 18.44 3.35
N ASN A 78 -2.87 19.75 3.39
CA ASN A 78 -4.03 20.41 2.79
C ASN A 78 -3.72 21.10 1.44
N ASN A 79 -2.46 21.06 1.02
CA ASN A 79 -1.94 21.48 -0.27
C ASN A 79 -2.15 22.98 -0.57
N ASN A 80 -2.21 23.82 0.47
CA ASN A 80 -2.48 25.26 0.39
C ASN A 80 -1.19 26.13 0.29
N SER A 81 -0.02 25.49 0.30
CA SER A 81 1.31 26.11 0.25
C SER A 81 1.62 27.10 1.39
N VAL A 82 0.92 26.98 2.51
CA VAL A 82 1.15 27.77 3.72
C VAL A 82 1.18 26.87 4.95
N ILE A 83 1.97 27.23 5.96
CA ILE A 83 1.90 26.55 7.27
C ILE A 83 0.73 27.18 8.02
N ASP A 84 -0.43 26.53 8.03
CA ASP A 84 -1.63 27.01 8.71
C ASP A 84 -2.10 26.10 9.83
N SER A 85 -1.54 24.90 9.94
CA SER A 85 -1.82 23.94 11.02
C SER A 85 -0.55 23.56 11.81
N GLN A 86 -0.75 23.06 13.03
CA GLN A 86 0.36 22.47 13.80
C GLN A 86 0.76 21.11 13.20
N GLU A 87 -0.20 20.38 12.63
CA GLU A 87 0.05 19.10 11.97
C GLU A 87 1.00 19.22 10.76
N ASP A 88 1.10 20.39 10.12
CA ASP A 88 1.98 20.58 8.97
C ASP A 88 3.48 20.41 9.33
N TRP A 89 3.87 20.77 10.55
CA TRP A 89 5.27 20.77 10.97
C TRP A 89 5.56 19.89 12.19
N ASP A 90 4.55 19.50 12.95
CA ASP A 90 4.63 18.74 14.20
C ASP A 90 3.45 17.74 14.27
N GLU A 91 3.59 16.64 13.52
CA GLU A 91 2.56 15.59 13.38
C GLU A 91 2.29 14.88 14.72
N ASP A 92 3.33 14.68 15.54
CA ASP A 92 3.24 13.99 16.84
C ASP A 92 2.85 14.90 18.03
N LYS A 93 2.75 16.21 17.79
CA LYS A 93 2.31 17.25 18.72
C LYS A 93 3.22 17.39 19.94
N ASP A 94 4.50 17.05 19.79
CA ASP A 94 5.49 17.18 20.86
C ASP A 94 6.04 18.61 21.02
N GLY A 95 5.68 19.51 20.09
CA GLY A 95 6.13 20.90 20.06
C GLY A 95 7.46 21.11 19.36
N THR A 96 7.99 20.09 18.67
CA THR A 96 9.25 20.07 17.93
C THR A 96 8.97 19.69 16.48
N PRO A 97 9.58 20.37 15.49
CA PRO A 97 9.37 19.99 14.11
C PRO A 97 9.86 18.56 13.83
N ASP A 98 9.09 17.78 13.07
CA ASP A 98 9.42 16.37 12.77
C ASP A 98 10.77 16.18 12.06
N ASN A 99 11.24 17.23 11.39
CA ASN A 99 12.52 17.30 10.68
C ASN A 99 13.64 17.99 11.49
N TYR A 100 13.43 18.26 12.78
CA TYR A 100 14.41 18.86 13.67
C TYR A 100 15.12 17.82 14.53
N TYR A 101 16.43 17.64 14.28
CA TYR A 101 17.25 16.66 14.99
C TYR A 101 18.38 17.37 15.77
N LEU A 102 18.09 17.82 16.99
CA LEU A 102 19.10 18.42 17.85
C LEU A 102 19.82 17.37 18.70
N VAL A 103 21.10 17.15 18.39
CA VAL A 103 21.97 16.32 19.22
C VAL A 103 22.91 17.19 20.04
N SER A 104 22.45 17.56 21.24
CA SER A 104 23.29 18.20 22.27
C SER A 104 23.88 17.19 23.27
N ASN A 105 23.32 15.98 23.33
CA ASN A 105 23.78 14.89 24.18
C ASN A 105 24.19 13.68 23.30
N PRO A 106 25.45 13.21 23.36
CA PRO A 106 25.91 12.08 22.56
C PRO A 106 25.14 10.79 22.81
N ALA A 107 24.49 10.62 23.97
CA ALA A 107 23.62 9.46 24.22
C ALA A 107 22.33 9.48 23.37
N LYS A 108 21.88 10.65 22.91
CA LYS A 108 20.72 10.81 22.02
C LYS A 108 21.09 10.76 20.54
N LEU A 109 22.39 10.80 20.20
CA LEU A 109 22.87 10.80 18.81
C LEU A 109 22.35 9.61 18.02
N TYR A 110 22.37 8.42 18.61
CA TYR A 110 21.89 7.20 17.96
C TYR A 110 20.38 7.27 17.67
N THR A 111 19.57 7.66 18.66
CA THR A 111 18.11 7.75 18.51
C THR A 111 17.71 8.79 17.49
N GLU A 112 18.36 9.95 17.47
CA GLU A 112 18.04 11.02 16.51
C GLU A 112 18.52 10.68 15.09
N LEU A 113 19.67 10.02 14.94
CA LEU A 113 20.09 9.48 13.64
C LEU A 113 19.15 8.40 13.14
N ASP A 114 18.69 7.50 14.00
CA ASP A 114 17.73 6.45 13.64
C ASP A 114 16.38 7.04 13.20
N LYS A 115 15.87 8.05 13.93
CA LYS A 115 14.71 8.84 13.50
C LYS A 115 14.92 9.50 12.14
N ALA A 116 16.06 10.17 11.93
CA ALA A 116 16.37 10.84 10.68
C ALA A 116 16.45 9.85 9.50
N PHE A 117 17.10 8.69 9.68
CA PHE A 117 17.16 7.66 8.64
C PHE A 117 15.79 7.04 8.37
N ASN A 118 14.97 6.80 9.40
CA ASN A 118 13.61 6.31 9.23
C ASN A 118 12.72 7.31 8.48
N GLU A 119 12.83 8.61 8.77
CA GLU A 119 12.12 9.65 8.02
C GLU A 119 12.62 9.79 6.58
N VAL A 120 13.92 9.64 6.33
CA VAL A 120 14.47 9.59 4.97
C VAL A 120 13.97 8.37 4.22
N VAL A 121 13.88 7.20 4.86
CA VAL A 121 13.32 5.99 4.24
C VAL A 121 11.83 6.16 3.93
N LYS A 122 11.03 6.76 4.84
CA LYS A 122 9.62 7.10 4.58
C LYS A 122 9.46 8.08 3.42
N ARG A 123 10.30 9.13 3.37
CA ARG A 123 10.30 10.12 2.28
C ARG A 123 10.80 9.52 0.96
N ALA A 124 11.84 8.69 0.98
CA ALA A 124 12.34 7.98 -0.20
C ALA A 124 11.31 6.98 -0.75
N ALA A 125 10.61 6.25 0.13
CA ALA A 125 9.48 5.40 -0.23
C ALA A 125 8.33 6.21 -0.86
N SER A 126 8.12 7.44 -0.41
CA SER A 126 7.08 8.35 -0.95
C SER A 126 7.45 8.97 -2.30
N LEU A 127 8.74 9.07 -2.63
CA LEU A 127 9.24 9.73 -3.86
C LEU A 127 9.61 8.76 -5.00
N THR A 128 9.65 7.45 -4.74
CA THR A 128 9.83 6.44 -5.80
C THR A 128 8.73 5.39 -5.73
N MET A 129 7.57 5.67 -6.32
CA MET A 129 6.64 4.63 -6.74
C MET A 129 7.32 3.81 -7.85
N LEU A 130 8.14 2.83 -7.48
CA LEU A 130 8.64 1.83 -8.42
C LEU A 130 7.50 0.85 -8.66
N SER A 131 6.67 1.13 -9.66
CA SER A 131 5.77 0.11 -10.21
C SER A 131 6.65 -0.90 -10.95
N LEU A 132 6.88 -2.03 -10.31
CA LEU A 132 7.67 -3.12 -10.88
C LEU A 132 6.71 -4.12 -11.52
N ASN A 133 7.03 -4.52 -12.76
CA ASN A 133 6.31 -5.58 -13.44
C ASN A 133 6.78 -6.92 -12.86
N SER A 134 5.88 -7.69 -12.27
CA SER A 134 6.22 -9.02 -11.79
C SER A 134 6.32 -9.98 -12.95
N ARG A 135 5.21 -10.24 -13.65
CA ARG A 135 5.15 -11.17 -14.78
C ARG A 135 4.06 -10.83 -15.79
N GLN A 136 4.24 -11.30 -17.02
CA GLN A 136 3.38 -11.03 -18.18
C GLN A 136 2.88 -12.34 -18.80
N LEU A 137 1.58 -12.40 -19.10
CA LEU A 137 0.96 -13.44 -19.91
C LEU A 137 0.45 -12.84 -21.21
N THR A 138 0.87 -13.39 -22.34
CA THR A 138 0.38 -12.96 -23.66
C THR A 138 -0.62 -13.97 -24.18
N THR A 139 -1.79 -13.50 -24.57
CA THR A 139 -2.79 -14.26 -25.34
C THR A 139 -2.88 -13.71 -26.76
N ASP A 140 -3.70 -14.32 -27.62
CA ASP A 140 -3.86 -13.89 -29.02
C ASP A 140 -4.32 -12.44 -29.19
N THR A 141 -4.92 -11.82 -28.16
CA THR A 141 -5.52 -10.47 -28.26
C THR A 141 -5.12 -9.52 -27.13
N LEU A 142 -4.77 -10.05 -25.95
CA LEU A 142 -4.45 -9.26 -24.77
C LEU A 142 -3.18 -9.75 -24.08
N VAL A 143 -2.41 -8.79 -23.60
CA VAL A 143 -1.33 -8.98 -22.66
C VAL A 143 -1.86 -8.69 -21.26
N TYR A 144 -1.74 -9.63 -20.34
CA TYR A 144 -1.99 -9.43 -18.92
C TYR A 144 -0.67 -9.22 -18.19
N GLN A 145 -0.59 -8.18 -17.38
CA GLN A 145 0.59 -7.83 -16.61
C GLN A 145 0.20 -7.60 -15.16
N ALA A 146 0.87 -8.32 -14.26
CA ALA A 146 0.81 -8.04 -12.83
C ALA A 146 1.95 -7.10 -12.43
N SER A 147 1.67 -6.23 -11.47
CA SER A 147 2.63 -5.26 -10.95
C SER A 147 2.37 -4.98 -9.47
N PHE A 148 3.37 -4.41 -8.81
CA PHE A 148 3.25 -3.97 -7.42
C PHE A 148 3.97 -2.64 -7.18
N SER A 149 3.59 -1.98 -6.09
CA SER A 149 4.22 -0.77 -5.56
C SER A 149 4.94 -1.12 -4.25
N SER A 150 6.22 -0.79 -4.14
CA SER A 150 7.02 -1.09 -2.93
C SER A 150 6.82 -0.09 -1.79
N SER A 151 6.14 1.03 -2.02
CA SER A 151 5.91 2.05 -0.99
C SER A 151 4.77 1.65 -0.04
N ASP A 152 3.68 1.15 -0.63
CA ASP A 152 2.48 0.76 0.08
C ASP A 152 2.14 -0.72 -0.09
N TRP A 153 2.90 -1.50 -0.86
CA TRP A 153 2.59 -2.92 -1.13
C TRP A 153 1.20 -3.13 -1.74
N SER A 154 0.76 -2.16 -2.55
CA SER A 154 -0.41 -2.35 -3.41
C SER A 154 -0.04 -3.13 -4.67
N GLY A 155 -0.99 -3.88 -5.20
CA GLY A 155 -0.86 -4.59 -6.47
C GLY A 155 -1.82 -4.09 -7.53
N GLU A 156 -1.51 -4.44 -8.76
CA GLU A 156 -2.33 -4.10 -9.91
C GLU A 156 -2.19 -5.18 -10.98
N VAL A 157 -3.31 -5.48 -11.66
CA VAL A 157 -3.33 -6.34 -12.85
C VAL A 157 -3.90 -5.53 -14.00
N LYS A 158 -3.11 -5.34 -15.06
CA LYS A 158 -3.50 -4.60 -16.24
C LYS A 158 -3.65 -5.54 -17.42
N ALA A 159 -4.71 -5.36 -18.19
CA ALA A 159 -4.80 -5.93 -19.53
C ALA A 159 -4.45 -4.86 -20.55
N MET A 160 -3.65 -5.22 -21.55
CA MET A 160 -3.21 -4.32 -22.61
C MET A 160 -3.49 -4.97 -23.96
N LYS A 161 -3.93 -4.18 -24.94
CA LYS A 161 -4.17 -4.67 -26.30
C LYS A 161 -2.86 -4.79 -27.07
N LEU A 162 -2.69 -5.90 -27.80
CA LEU A 162 -1.68 -5.98 -28.85
C LEU A 162 -2.18 -5.22 -30.08
N THR A 163 -1.29 -4.45 -30.72
CA THR A 163 -1.53 -3.91 -32.06
C THR A 163 -0.89 -4.83 -33.11
N ASP A 164 -1.30 -4.70 -34.38
CA ASP A 164 -0.86 -5.54 -35.51
C ASP A 164 0.66 -5.48 -35.80
N GLN A 165 1.42 -4.68 -35.04
CA GLN A 165 2.88 -4.53 -35.12
C GLN A 165 3.59 -5.05 -33.85
N ALA A 166 2.89 -5.82 -33.00
CA ALA A 166 3.39 -6.32 -31.71
C ALA A 166 3.83 -5.22 -30.71
N GLU A 167 3.45 -3.97 -30.93
CA GLU A 167 3.61 -2.89 -29.94
C GLU A 167 2.41 -2.89 -28.97
N VAL A 168 2.70 -2.93 -27.68
CA VAL A 168 1.72 -2.80 -26.58
C VAL A 168 1.39 -1.32 -26.41
N LYS A 169 0.17 -0.87 -26.75
CA LYS A 169 -0.11 0.58 -26.74
C LYS A 169 -1.41 1.07 -26.11
N ALA A 170 -2.25 0.21 -25.53
CA ALA A 170 -3.37 0.71 -24.72
C ALA A 170 -3.76 -0.25 -23.61
N THR A 171 -3.81 0.26 -22.38
CA THR A 171 -4.46 -0.41 -21.25
C THR A 171 -5.95 -0.55 -21.58
N ALA A 172 -6.42 -1.80 -21.67
CA ALA A 172 -7.82 -2.13 -21.85
C ALA A 172 -8.60 -1.96 -20.55
N TRP A 173 -8.03 -2.43 -19.43
CA TRP A 173 -8.60 -2.32 -18.09
C TRP A 173 -7.53 -2.52 -17.00
N THR A 174 -7.87 -2.11 -15.78
CA THR A 174 -7.07 -2.24 -14.55
C THR A 174 -7.91 -2.87 -13.44
N ALA A 175 -7.47 -4.00 -12.89
CA ALA A 175 -8.26 -4.80 -11.95
C ALA A 175 -8.46 -4.10 -10.60
N ALA A 176 -7.45 -3.40 -10.08
CA ALA A 176 -7.52 -2.75 -8.77
C ALA A 176 -8.71 -1.77 -8.67
N SER A 177 -8.99 -1.04 -9.75
CA SER A 177 -10.11 -0.11 -9.86
C SER A 177 -11.49 -0.78 -9.97
N GLN A 178 -11.54 -2.09 -10.26
CA GLN A 178 -12.76 -2.86 -10.50
C GLN A 178 -13.15 -3.75 -9.32
N ILE A 179 -12.39 -3.71 -8.22
CA ILE A 179 -12.73 -4.41 -6.99
C ILE A 179 -13.99 -3.79 -6.40
N LYS A 180 -15.00 -4.64 -6.16
CA LYS A 180 -16.29 -4.22 -5.60
C LYS A 180 -16.14 -3.83 -4.13
N ALA A 181 -17.10 -3.08 -3.62
CA ALA A 181 -17.21 -2.83 -2.17
C ALA A 181 -17.31 -4.16 -1.38
N ALA A 182 -16.78 -4.18 -0.16
CA ALA A 182 -16.64 -5.39 0.67
C ALA A 182 -17.93 -6.24 0.81
N GLY A 183 -19.09 -5.59 0.87
CA GLY A 183 -20.40 -6.27 0.96
C GLY A 183 -20.85 -6.96 -0.33
N SER A 184 -20.26 -6.63 -1.48
CA SER A 184 -20.61 -7.20 -2.80
C SER A 184 -19.52 -8.13 -3.35
N ARG A 185 -18.44 -8.35 -2.59
CA ARG A 185 -17.37 -9.27 -2.97
C ARG A 185 -17.73 -10.71 -2.58
N ASN A 186 -17.51 -11.62 -3.52
CA ASN A 186 -17.62 -13.06 -3.31
C ASN A 186 -16.25 -13.58 -2.89
N ILE A 187 -16.00 -13.63 -1.57
CA ILE A 187 -14.74 -14.13 -1.02
C ILE A 187 -15.04 -15.45 -0.37
N PHE A 188 -14.31 -16.49 -0.76
CA PHE A 188 -14.48 -17.84 -0.25
C PHE A 188 -13.27 -18.27 0.56
N THR A 189 -13.50 -19.16 1.51
CA THR A 189 -12.45 -19.84 2.27
C THR A 189 -12.81 -21.32 2.41
N TRP A 190 -11.86 -22.10 2.89
CA TRP A 190 -12.05 -23.52 3.13
C TRP A 190 -12.13 -23.82 4.61
N LYS A 191 -13.19 -24.52 5.03
CA LYS A 191 -13.27 -25.10 6.37
C LYS A 191 -12.62 -26.47 6.38
N MET A 192 -11.51 -26.60 7.09
CA MET A 192 -10.93 -27.90 7.38
C MET A 192 -11.53 -28.42 8.68
N ASN A 193 -12.30 -29.51 8.61
CA ASN A 193 -12.65 -30.26 9.82
C ASN A 193 -11.40 -31.02 10.31
N LYS A 194 -10.55 -30.35 11.10
CA LYS A 194 -9.30 -30.91 11.64
C LYS A 194 -9.53 -32.01 12.70
N ILE A 195 -10.76 -32.18 13.18
CA ILE A 195 -11.14 -33.11 14.25
C ILE A 195 -11.75 -34.41 13.68
N ALA A 196 -12.15 -34.42 12.42
CA ALA A 196 -12.67 -35.63 11.78
C ALA A 196 -11.55 -36.64 11.48
N PRO A 197 -11.80 -37.96 11.62
CA PRO A 197 -10.94 -38.99 11.07
C PRO A 197 -10.65 -38.71 9.59
N ALA A 198 -9.46 -39.08 9.09
CA ALA A 198 -9.05 -38.86 7.68
C ALA A 198 -10.03 -39.43 6.63
N THR A 199 -10.99 -40.26 7.03
CA THR A 199 -12.06 -40.82 6.21
C THR A 199 -13.32 -39.95 6.13
N ALA A 200 -13.40 -38.88 6.93
CA ALA A 200 -14.54 -37.97 7.05
C ALA A 200 -14.12 -36.50 6.83
N PHE A 201 -13.22 -36.24 5.88
CA PHE A 201 -13.01 -34.90 5.35
C PHE A 201 -14.29 -34.41 4.65
N THR A 202 -15.26 -33.90 5.41
CA THR A 202 -16.36 -33.09 4.89
C THR A 202 -15.83 -31.70 4.63
N ALA A 203 -15.03 -31.61 3.58
CA ALA A 203 -14.33 -30.42 3.18
C ALA A 203 -15.32 -29.54 2.39
N ALA A 204 -15.64 -28.35 2.91
CA ALA A 204 -16.63 -27.45 2.33
C ALA A 204 -16.04 -26.06 2.13
N GLY A 205 -16.14 -25.56 0.90
CA GLY A 205 -15.95 -24.14 0.61
C GLY A 205 -17.09 -23.33 1.23
N THR A 206 -16.77 -22.21 1.86
CA THR A 206 -17.74 -21.31 2.51
C THR A 206 -17.41 -19.86 2.22
N SER A 207 -18.38 -18.95 2.37
CA SER A 207 -18.11 -17.50 2.26
C SER A 207 -17.22 -17.07 3.43
N PHE A 208 -16.20 -16.25 3.15
CA PHE A 208 -15.33 -15.66 4.16
C PHE A 208 -16.06 -14.51 4.87
N GLU A 209 -16.92 -14.87 5.80
CA GLU A 209 -17.64 -13.97 6.68
C GLU A 209 -17.46 -14.46 8.11
N TYR A 210 -17.40 -13.57 9.09
CA TYR A 210 -17.09 -13.94 10.47
C TYR A 210 -18.03 -15.02 11.03
N ALA A 211 -19.33 -14.93 10.73
CA ALA A 211 -20.34 -15.91 11.12
C ALA A 211 -20.10 -17.30 10.48
N ASN A 212 -19.50 -17.31 9.29
CA ASN A 212 -19.19 -18.50 8.53
C ASN A 212 -17.80 -19.04 8.80
N LEU A 213 -16.98 -18.49 9.70
CA LEU A 213 -15.69 -19.09 10.09
C LEU A 213 -15.87 -20.12 11.20
N ASP A 214 -15.02 -21.15 11.22
CA ASP A 214 -14.93 -22.08 12.36
C ASP A 214 -14.14 -21.47 13.54
N ASP A 215 -14.18 -22.14 14.69
CA ASP A 215 -13.59 -21.60 15.92
C ASP A 215 -12.05 -21.57 15.90
N ASP A 216 -11.41 -22.48 15.16
CA ASP A 216 -9.95 -22.48 14.94
C ASP A 216 -9.53 -21.29 14.08
N GLN A 217 -10.26 -21.02 13.00
CA GLN A 217 -10.04 -19.86 12.12
C GLN A 217 -10.23 -18.54 12.88
N LYS A 218 -11.29 -18.42 13.68
CA LYS A 218 -11.51 -17.24 14.53
C LYS A 218 -10.38 -17.04 15.54
N THR A 219 -9.91 -18.12 16.16
CA THR A 219 -8.80 -18.09 17.12
C THR A 219 -7.50 -17.66 16.45
N ARG A 220 -7.19 -18.16 15.25
CA ARG A 220 -5.98 -17.81 14.49
C ARG A 220 -5.98 -16.35 14.00
N LEU A 221 -7.14 -15.85 13.54
CA LEU A 221 -7.31 -14.45 13.15
C LEU A 221 -7.10 -13.48 14.32
N ALA A 222 -7.52 -13.86 15.53
CA ALA A 222 -7.35 -13.05 16.75
C ALA A 222 -7.68 -11.56 16.51
N GLN A 223 -6.71 -10.66 16.69
CA GLN A 223 -6.83 -9.22 16.37
C GLN A 223 -5.55 -8.73 15.69
N ALA A 224 -5.59 -7.55 15.09
CA ALA A 224 -4.40 -6.88 14.54
C ALA A 224 -3.33 -6.75 15.65
N PRO A 225 -2.07 -7.19 15.42
CA PRO A 225 -1.01 -7.17 16.44
C PRO A 225 -0.78 -5.83 17.14
N THR A 226 -0.93 -4.71 16.43
CA THR A 226 -0.77 -3.37 17.03
C THR A 226 -1.99 -2.88 17.80
N PHE A 227 -3.11 -3.61 17.77
CA PHE A 227 -4.33 -3.22 18.48
C PHE A 227 -4.17 -3.48 19.98
N ALA A 228 -4.11 -2.40 20.76
CA ALA A 228 -4.05 -2.47 22.22
C ALA A 228 -5.44 -2.77 22.81
N GLY A 229 -5.58 -3.93 23.47
CA GLY A 229 -6.81 -4.32 24.16
C GLY A 229 -7.11 -5.82 24.11
N PRO A 230 -8.19 -6.27 24.77
CA PRO A 230 -8.60 -7.67 24.71
C PRO A 230 -9.14 -8.03 23.33
N VAL A 231 -8.93 -9.27 22.91
CA VAL A 231 -9.60 -9.84 21.73
C VAL A 231 -11.09 -9.95 22.04
N THR A 232 -11.91 -9.23 21.27
CA THR A 232 -13.37 -9.27 21.36
C THR A 232 -13.95 -9.76 20.03
N THR A 233 -15.17 -10.32 20.09
CA THR A 233 -15.94 -10.70 18.90
C THR A 233 -16.08 -9.54 17.92
N THR A 234 -16.32 -8.32 18.42
CA THR A 234 -16.43 -7.12 17.58
C THR A 234 -15.14 -6.81 16.84
N ASN A 235 -13.98 -6.89 17.51
CA ASN A 235 -12.69 -6.64 16.86
C ASN A 235 -12.38 -7.69 15.79
N GLN A 236 -12.74 -8.95 16.04
CA GLN A 236 -12.60 -10.01 15.05
C GLN A 236 -13.52 -9.81 13.84
N GLN A 237 -14.76 -9.38 14.06
CA GLN A 237 -15.71 -9.04 12.99
C GLN A 237 -15.18 -7.87 12.14
N ASN A 238 -14.68 -6.82 12.80
CA ASN A 238 -14.09 -5.65 12.13
C ASN A 238 -12.85 -6.04 11.31
N LEU A 239 -11.99 -6.92 11.84
CA LEU A 239 -10.82 -7.41 11.11
C LEU A 239 -11.23 -8.23 9.87
N VAL A 240 -12.22 -9.11 9.99
CA VAL A 240 -12.75 -9.85 8.83
C VAL A 240 -13.34 -8.89 7.80
N ALA A 241 -14.12 -7.89 8.22
CA ALA A 241 -14.64 -6.87 7.33
C ALA A 241 -13.53 -6.08 6.63
N TYR A 242 -12.47 -5.72 7.37
CA TYR A 242 -11.28 -5.06 6.82
C TYR A 242 -10.58 -5.88 5.74
N ILE A 243 -10.35 -7.18 5.99
CA ILE A 243 -9.75 -8.11 5.01
C ILE A 243 -10.64 -8.22 3.76
N ARG A 244 -11.97 -8.19 3.93
CA ARG A 244 -12.91 -8.16 2.80
C ARG A 244 -12.87 -6.83 2.01
N GLY A 245 -12.25 -5.79 2.55
CA GLY A 245 -12.06 -4.49 1.91
C GLY A 245 -12.89 -3.36 2.51
N ASP A 246 -13.44 -3.53 3.71
CA ASP A 246 -14.11 -2.45 4.45
C ASP A 246 -13.06 -1.45 4.95
N LYS A 247 -13.29 -0.15 4.71
CA LYS A 247 -12.39 0.93 5.08
C LYS A 247 -12.81 1.69 6.34
N ALA A 248 -13.92 1.32 7.00
CA ALA A 248 -14.50 2.09 8.10
C ALA A 248 -13.59 2.26 9.33
N ASN A 249 -12.66 1.33 9.54
CA ASN A 249 -11.72 1.35 10.68
C ASN A 249 -10.27 1.69 10.29
N GLU A 250 -10.06 2.15 9.05
CA GLU A 250 -8.75 2.57 8.54
C GLU A 250 -8.31 3.92 9.12
N GLY A 251 -7.05 4.03 9.52
CA GLY A 251 -6.48 5.20 10.20
C GLY A 251 -6.28 4.95 11.70
N PRO A 252 -7.33 5.01 12.54
CA PRO A 252 -7.18 4.96 13.99
C PRO A 252 -6.81 3.58 14.51
N PHE A 253 -7.19 2.51 13.80
CA PHE A 253 -6.97 1.13 14.24
C PHE A 253 -6.29 0.25 13.20
N TYR A 254 -6.61 0.44 11.92
CA TYR A 254 -6.06 -0.35 10.82
C TYR A 254 -5.28 0.50 9.82
N ARG A 255 -4.37 -0.15 9.11
CA ARG A 255 -3.63 0.45 8.00
C ARG A 255 -4.57 1.05 6.96
N LYS A 256 -4.35 2.31 6.60
CA LYS A 256 -5.03 2.98 5.48
C LYS A 256 -4.61 2.37 4.15
N ARG A 257 -5.58 2.16 3.25
CA ARG A 257 -5.34 1.56 1.92
C ARG A 257 -6.04 2.39 0.85
N ASP A 258 -5.27 2.86 -0.12
CA ASP A 258 -5.84 3.48 -1.32
C ASP A 258 -6.31 2.39 -2.30
N VAL A 259 -5.48 1.37 -2.50
CA VAL A 259 -5.76 0.19 -3.33
C VAL A 259 -6.04 -1.03 -2.46
N LEU A 260 -7.12 -1.77 -2.77
CA LEU A 260 -7.53 -2.97 -2.03
C LEU A 260 -6.79 -4.24 -2.47
N LEU A 261 -6.32 -4.28 -3.72
CA LEU A 261 -5.58 -5.41 -4.25
C LEU A 261 -4.17 -5.40 -3.64
N GLY A 262 -3.79 -6.49 -2.98
CA GLY A 262 -2.43 -6.65 -2.45
C GLY A 262 -1.39 -6.80 -3.56
N ASP A 263 -0.13 -6.55 -3.23
CA ASP A 263 0.99 -6.70 -4.15
C ASP A 263 1.07 -8.10 -4.76
N ILE A 264 1.51 -8.15 -6.03
CA ILE A 264 1.70 -9.38 -6.80
C ILE A 264 3.15 -9.43 -7.24
N VAL A 265 3.98 -10.15 -6.48
CA VAL A 265 5.44 -10.13 -6.67
C VAL A 265 5.92 -11.36 -7.46
N ASN A 266 5.52 -12.55 -7.02
CA ASN A 266 5.95 -13.83 -7.59
C ASN A 266 4.79 -14.69 -8.12
N SER A 267 3.61 -14.10 -8.31
CA SER A 267 2.46 -14.79 -8.90
C SER A 267 2.25 -14.44 -10.38
N ASP A 268 2.38 -15.45 -11.23
CA ASP A 268 2.06 -15.37 -12.65
C ASP A 268 0.54 -15.37 -12.83
N PRO A 269 -0.04 -14.41 -13.57
CA PRO A 269 -1.43 -14.51 -13.96
C PRO A 269 -1.67 -15.79 -14.78
N ALA A 270 -2.56 -16.65 -14.30
CA ALA A 270 -2.95 -17.88 -14.97
C ALA A 270 -4.29 -17.70 -15.69
N TYR A 271 -4.34 -18.00 -16.98
CA TYR A 271 -5.53 -17.80 -17.80
C TYR A 271 -6.38 -19.08 -17.87
N GLY A 272 -7.51 -19.05 -17.16
CA GLY A 272 -8.58 -20.03 -17.26
C GLY A 272 -9.58 -19.67 -18.33
N GLY A 273 -9.23 -19.98 -19.58
CA GLY A 273 -10.08 -19.71 -20.74
C GLY A 273 -10.18 -20.92 -21.67
N SER A 274 -10.26 -20.65 -22.96
CA SER A 274 -10.39 -21.63 -24.06
C SER A 274 -9.16 -22.50 -24.31
N VAL A 275 -8.21 -22.56 -23.37
CA VAL A 275 -6.98 -23.35 -23.50
C VAL A 275 -7.33 -24.82 -23.64
N ASP A 276 -6.78 -25.44 -24.67
CA ASP A 276 -6.88 -26.85 -24.95
C ASP A 276 -5.59 -27.54 -24.48
N PHE A 277 -5.72 -28.51 -23.56
CA PHE A 277 -4.58 -29.23 -23.00
C PHE A 277 -4.27 -30.53 -23.76
N GLY A 278 -4.98 -30.84 -24.86
CA GLY A 278 -4.73 -32.02 -25.68
C GLY A 278 -5.14 -33.33 -25.01
N TYR A 279 -6.08 -33.28 -24.05
CA TYR A 279 -6.58 -34.47 -23.36
C TYR A 279 -7.54 -35.32 -24.19
N ASP A 280 -7.84 -34.91 -25.42
CA ASP A 280 -8.50 -35.73 -26.42
C ASP A 280 -7.68 -37.01 -26.73
N SER A 281 -6.35 -36.93 -26.63
CA SER A 281 -5.44 -38.07 -26.81
C SER A 281 -5.47 -39.11 -25.68
N LEU A 282 -6.09 -38.81 -24.55
CA LEU A 282 -6.20 -39.74 -23.43
C LEU A 282 -7.18 -40.88 -23.76
N PRO A 283 -7.03 -42.06 -23.12
CA PRO A 283 -8.02 -43.12 -23.23
C PRO A 283 -9.41 -42.64 -22.80
N THR A 284 -10.46 -43.17 -23.43
CA THR A 284 -11.86 -42.87 -23.06
C THR A 284 -12.18 -43.20 -21.60
N SER A 285 -11.51 -44.21 -21.03
CA SER A 285 -11.59 -44.56 -19.60
C SER A 285 -11.05 -43.47 -18.66
N ALA A 286 -10.19 -42.58 -19.16
CA ALA A 286 -9.68 -41.39 -18.47
C ALA A 286 -10.42 -40.11 -18.89
N GLY A 287 -11.50 -40.22 -19.68
CA GLY A 287 -12.30 -39.09 -20.15
C GLY A 287 -11.83 -38.47 -21.46
N GLY A 288 -10.83 -39.03 -22.15
CA GLY A 288 -10.36 -38.47 -23.43
C GLY A 288 -11.33 -38.69 -24.60
N GLY A 289 -10.88 -38.37 -25.82
CA GLY A 289 -11.70 -38.37 -27.04
C GLY A 289 -12.89 -37.40 -26.97
N ASP A 290 -14.07 -37.86 -27.42
CA ASP A 290 -15.29 -37.05 -27.55
C ASP A 290 -15.75 -36.39 -26.24
N SER A 291 -15.44 -36.99 -25.08
CA SER A 291 -15.79 -36.44 -23.78
C SER A 291 -15.02 -35.15 -23.48
N TYR A 292 -13.71 -35.14 -23.75
CA TYR A 292 -12.91 -33.92 -23.61
C TYR A 292 -13.26 -32.89 -24.69
N PHE A 293 -13.51 -33.33 -25.93
CA PHE A 293 -13.95 -32.43 -27.00
C PHE A 293 -15.27 -31.71 -26.64
N SER A 294 -16.25 -32.44 -26.12
CA SER A 294 -17.52 -31.87 -25.66
C SER A 294 -17.31 -30.86 -24.54
N TYR A 295 -16.46 -31.18 -23.58
CA TYR A 295 -16.07 -30.27 -22.51
C TYR A 295 -15.39 -28.99 -23.05
N LEU A 296 -14.44 -29.11 -23.99
CA LEU A 296 -13.78 -27.97 -24.62
C LEU A 296 -14.75 -27.06 -25.35
N TYR A 297 -15.74 -27.64 -26.05
CA TYR A 297 -16.78 -26.88 -26.74
C TYR A 297 -17.59 -26.00 -25.78
N ASP A 298 -17.94 -26.53 -24.61
CA ASP A 298 -18.64 -25.76 -23.57
C ASP A 298 -17.70 -24.78 -22.84
N LYS A 299 -16.46 -25.18 -22.56
CA LYS A 299 -15.41 -24.33 -21.96
C LYS A 299 -15.17 -23.07 -22.79
N ARG A 300 -15.15 -23.19 -24.12
CA ARG A 300 -14.96 -22.07 -25.06
C ARG A 300 -16.12 -21.07 -25.06
N LYS A 301 -17.32 -21.48 -24.65
CA LYS A 301 -18.48 -20.58 -24.48
C LYS A 301 -18.49 -19.92 -23.11
N GLY A 302 -17.80 -20.52 -22.14
CA GLY A 302 -17.65 -20.00 -20.79
C GLY A 302 -16.86 -18.69 -20.78
N ALA A 303 -17.22 -17.82 -19.84
CA ALA A 303 -16.54 -16.54 -19.71
C ALA A 303 -15.11 -16.76 -19.16
N GLN A 304 -14.12 -16.27 -19.89
CA GLN A 304 -12.69 -16.46 -19.59
C GLN A 304 -12.31 -15.78 -18.27
N THR A 305 -11.47 -16.43 -17.47
CA THR A 305 -11.08 -15.98 -16.12
C THR A 305 -9.57 -15.88 -16.01
N LEU A 306 -9.08 -14.80 -15.40
CA LEU A 306 -7.68 -14.63 -15.06
C LEU A 306 -7.51 -14.86 -13.55
N TYR A 307 -6.63 -15.77 -13.17
CA TYR A 307 -6.31 -16.07 -11.78
C TYR A 307 -4.98 -15.45 -11.40
N VAL A 308 -4.90 -14.83 -10.23
CA VAL A 308 -3.64 -14.27 -9.71
C VAL A 308 -3.61 -14.33 -8.20
N GLY A 309 -2.48 -14.74 -7.63
CA GLY A 309 -2.22 -14.70 -6.21
C GLY A 309 -1.76 -13.31 -5.80
N ALA A 310 -2.36 -12.75 -4.75
CA ALA A 310 -1.99 -11.46 -4.21
C ALA A 310 -1.67 -11.56 -2.71
N ASN A 311 -0.81 -10.66 -2.25
CA ASN A 311 -0.35 -10.60 -0.86
C ASN A 311 -1.33 -9.90 0.09
N ASP A 312 -2.57 -9.66 -0.34
CA ASP A 312 -3.71 -9.45 0.55
C ASP A 312 -4.27 -10.77 1.10
N GLY A 313 -3.62 -11.90 0.79
CA GLY A 313 -3.96 -13.23 1.29
C GLY A 313 -4.94 -13.99 0.39
N MET A 314 -5.22 -13.47 -0.80
CA MET A 314 -6.23 -14.02 -1.69
C MET A 314 -5.65 -14.51 -3.03
N LEU A 315 -6.23 -15.60 -3.53
CA LEU A 315 -6.24 -15.90 -4.95
C LEU A 315 -7.44 -15.18 -5.56
N HIS A 316 -7.21 -14.24 -6.46
CA HIS A 316 -8.27 -13.54 -7.18
C HIS A 316 -8.60 -14.21 -8.49
N ALA A 317 -9.88 -14.16 -8.87
CA ALA A 317 -10.39 -14.58 -10.16
C ALA A 317 -11.07 -13.39 -10.85
N PHE A 318 -10.42 -12.80 -11.84
CA PHE A 318 -10.92 -11.67 -12.60
C PHE A 318 -11.55 -12.13 -13.91
N ASP A 319 -12.60 -11.44 -14.34
CA ASP A 319 -13.07 -11.56 -15.71
C ASP A 319 -11.98 -11.10 -16.68
N ALA A 320 -11.54 -11.97 -17.59
CA ALA A 320 -10.40 -11.66 -18.45
C ALA A 320 -10.68 -10.54 -19.47
N LYS A 321 -11.96 -10.23 -19.72
CA LYS A 321 -12.39 -9.18 -20.67
C LYS A 321 -12.63 -7.84 -19.97
N THR A 322 -13.16 -7.83 -18.75
CA THR A 322 -13.55 -6.59 -18.04
C THR A 322 -12.64 -6.23 -16.88
N GLY A 323 -11.84 -7.17 -16.36
CA GLY A 323 -11.05 -6.98 -15.14
C GLY A 323 -11.87 -7.01 -13.85
N THR A 324 -13.19 -7.26 -13.94
CA THR A 324 -14.07 -7.31 -12.75
C THR A 324 -13.81 -8.56 -11.93
N GLU A 325 -13.66 -8.40 -10.62
CA GLU A 325 -13.51 -9.54 -9.70
C GLU A 325 -14.79 -10.39 -9.68
N ARG A 326 -14.65 -11.68 -10.05
CA ARG A 326 -15.71 -12.67 -9.98
C ARG A 326 -15.80 -13.28 -8.59
N PHE A 327 -14.65 -13.71 -8.08
CA PHE A 327 -14.48 -14.18 -6.72
C PHE A 327 -13.02 -14.05 -6.28
N ALA A 328 -12.82 -14.15 -4.97
CA ALA A 328 -11.51 -14.36 -4.37
C ALA A 328 -11.55 -15.58 -3.46
N PHE A 329 -10.40 -16.23 -3.25
CA PHE A 329 -10.28 -17.39 -2.39
C PHE A 329 -9.13 -17.19 -1.39
N ILE A 330 -9.41 -17.38 -0.11
CA ILE A 330 -8.44 -17.33 0.97
C ILE A 330 -8.09 -18.76 1.38
N PRO A 331 -6.85 -19.22 1.16
CA PRO A 331 -6.40 -20.51 1.67
C PRO A 331 -6.44 -20.59 3.20
N ASP A 332 -6.84 -21.72 3.78
CA ASP A 332 -6.88 -21.89 5.24
C ASP A 332 -5.52 -21.63 5.91
N GLY A 333 -4.43 -21.98 5.22
CA GLY A 333 -3.06 -21.82 5.73
C GLY A 333 -2.64 -20.35 5.96
N VAL A 334 -3.25 -19.38 5.26
CA VAL A 334 -2.88 -17.97 5.41
C VAL A 334 -3.71 -17.23 6.46
N ILE A 335 -4.88 -17.77 6.85
CA ILE A 335 -5.88 -17.10 7.71
C ILE A 335 -5.25 -16.51 8.98
N GLY A 336 -4.39 -17.27 9.66
CA GLY A 336 -3.78 -16.81 10.92
C GLY A 336 -2.84 -15.62 10.79
N ASN A 337 -2.34 -15.36 9.58
CA ASN A 337 -1.43 -14.26 9.31
C ASN A 337 -2.14 -13.03 8.73
N LEU A 338 -3.43 -13.13 8.35
CA LEU A 338 -4.16 -12.01 7.72
C LEU A 338 -4.33 -10.82 8.67
N LYS A 339 -4.25 -11.05 9.99
CA LYS A 339 -4.26 -9.99 11.00
C LYS A 339 -3.15 -8.95 10.81
N HIS A 340 -2.00 -9.36 10.25
CA HIS A 340 -0.88 -8.47 9.99
C HIS A 340 -1.17 -7.45 8.87
N LEU A 341 -2.10 -7.75 7.96
CA LEU A 341 -2.50 -6.82 6.89
C LEU A 341 -3.13 -5.55 7.45
N ALA A 342 -3.72 -5.64 8.64
CA ALA A 342 -4.36 -4.53 9.31
C ALA A 342 -3.37 -3.66 10.10
N ASP A 343 -2.11 -4.08 10.30
CA ASP A 343 -1.15 -3.32 11.10
C ASP A 343 -0.77 -2.01 10.39
N PRO A 344 -0.88 -0.83 11.03
CA PRO A 344 -0.48 0.45 10.44
C PRO A 344 1.00 0.48 9.98
N THR A 345 1.86 -0.33 10.60
CA THR A 345 3.29 -0.47 10.27
C THR A 345 3.58 -1.58 9.24
N TYR A 346 2.55 -2.12 8.57
CA TYR A 346 2.70 -3.23 7.61
C TYR A 346 3.66 -2.89 6.45
N ALA A 347 3.79 -1.61 6.05
CA ALA A 347 4.73 -1.22 5.00
C ALA A 347 6.20 -1.59 5.33
N SER A 348 6.58 -1.49 6.61
CA SER A 348 7.92 -1.87 7.08
C SER A 348 8.01 -3.34 7.53
N ASN A 349 6.88 -4.03 7.67
CA ASN A 349 6.76 -5.40 8.17
C ASN A 349 6.01 -6.30 7.19
N HIS A 350 6.18 -6.04 5.89
CA HIS A 350 5.45 -6.72 4.83
C HIS A 350 5.64 -8.23 4.92
N LYS A 351 4.58 -8.96 4.56
CA LYS A 351 4.57 -10.42 4.54
C LYS A 351 4.03 -10.89 3.20
N PHE A 352 4.66 -11.94 2.68
CA PHE A 352 4.18 -12.69 1.53
C PHE A 352 3.15 -13.72 1.99
N TYR A 353 2.04 -13.83 1.24
CA TYR A 353 0.93 -14.72 1.53
C TYR A 353 0.69 -15.67 0.36
N VAL A 354 -0.06 -15.21 -0.64
CA VAL A 354 -0.37 -15.97 -1.85
C VAL A 354 0.59 -15.54 -2.95
N ASP A 355 1.87 -15.81 -2.70
CA ASP A 355 2.97 -15.36 -3.53
C ASP A 355 3.72 -16.55 -4.15
N GLY A 356 3.20 -17.02 -5.27
CA GLY A 356 3.79 -18.16 -5.95
C GLY A 356 3.20 -18.43 -7.32
N PRO A 357 3.87 -19.26 -8.12
CA PRO A 357 3.41 -19.62 -9.45
C PRO A 357 2.06 -20.34 -9.34
N LEU A 358 1.17 -19.99 -10.26
CA LEU A 358 -0.12 -20.65 -10.41
C LEU A 358 -0.07 -21.60 -11.59
N SER A 359 -0.61 -22.80 -11.39
CA SER A 359 -0.85 -23.73 -12.48
C SER A 359 -2.36 -23.88 -12.70
N TYR A 360 -2.74 -23.85 -13.97
CA TYR A 360 -4.11 -24.09 -14.42
C TYR A 360 -4.11 -25.28 -15.37
N SER A 361 -5.04 -26.22 -15.18
CA SER A 361 -5.18 -27.42 -16.00
C SER A 361 -6.59 -27.98 -15.87
N ASP A 362 -7.04 -28.68 -16.91
CA ASP A 362 -8.27 -29.45 -16.84
C ASP A 362 -8.04 -30.75 -16.05
N ALA A 363 -9.10 -31.26 -15.43
CA ALA A 363 -9.05 -32.52 -14.70
C ALA A 363 -10.37 -33.29 -14.85
N TYR A 364 -10.26 -34.60 -15.07
CA TYR A 364 -11.40 -35.51 -15.11
C TYR A 364 -11.62 -36.13 -13.73
N VAL A 365 -12.61 -35.62 -12.98
CA VAL A 365 -12.74 -35.87 -11.53
C VAL A 365 -14.15 -36.30 -11.15
N GLY A 366 -14.26 -37.16 -10.13
CA GLY A 366 -15.52 -37.66 -9.60
C GLY A 366 -15.39 -39.02 -8.92
N GLY A 367 -16.47 -39.49 -8.29
CA GLY A 367 -16.53 -40.78 -7.58
C GLY A 367 -16.68 -41.98 -8.52
N ALA A 368 -16.65 -43.19 -7.98
CA ALA A 368 -16.97 -44.40 -8.75
C ALA A 368 -18.41 -44.29 -9.31
N GLY A 369 -18.55 -44.09 -10.62
CA GLY A 369 -19.83 -44.02 -11.33
C GLY A 369 -20.24 -42.65 -11.88
N SER A 370 -19.56 -41.55 -11.55
CA SER A 370 -19.77 -40.24 -12.18
C SER A 370 -18.50 -39.41 -12.11
N ARG A 371 -17.77 -39.35 -13.24
CA ARG A 371 -16.62 -38.47 -13.44
C ARG A 371 -16.98 -37.46 -14.53
N THR A 372 -16.57 -36.22 -14.35
CA THR A 372 -16.80 -35.15 -15.31
C THR A 372 -15.55 -34.29 -15.43
N TRP A 373 -15.39 -33.63 -16.58
CA TRP A 373 -14.33 -32.67 -16.78
C TRP A 373 -14.60 -31.38 -16.00
N SER A 374 -13.57 -30.89 -15.31
CA SER A 374 -13.60 -29.61 -14.61
C SER A 374 -12.29 -28.86 -14.84
N GLY A 375 -12.39 -27.54 -15.01
CA GLY A 375 -11.24 -26.68 -15.33
C GLY A 375 -10.52 -26.12 -14.10
N LEU A 376 -10.99 -26.40 -12.88
CA LEU A 376 -10.39 -25.79 -11.68
C LEU A 376 -9.81 -26.83 -10.72
N ARG A 377 -8.49 -27.01 -10.83
CA ARG A 377 -7.62 -27.33 -9.69
C ARG A 377 -6.45 -26.36 -9.71
N ALA A 378 -6.66 -25.14 -9.21
CA ALA A 378 -5.55 -24.23 -8.95
C ALA A 378 -4.75 -24.81 -7.77
N LEU A 379 -3.59 -25.41 -8.07
CA LEU A 379 -2.58 -25.66 -7.04
C LEU A 379 -1.91 -24.30 -6.76
N VAL A 380 -2.43 -23.60 -5.77
CA VAL A 380 -1.78 -22.43 -5.22
C VAL A 380 -0.66 -22.94 -4.31
N VAL A 381 0.59 -22.78 -4.72
CA VAL A 381 1.71 -23.02 -3.82
C VAL A 381 1.77 -21.84 -2.85
N VAL A 382 1.11 -21.99 -1.71
CA VAL A 382 1.20 -21.04 -0.61
C VAL A 382 2.56 -21.23 0.07
N ARG A 383 3.54 -20.39 -0.25
CA ARG A 383 4.77 -20.29 0.56
C ARG A 383 4.49 -19.42 1.78
N CYS A 384 3.98 -20.04 2.84
CA CYS A 384 4.09 -19.46 4.16
C CYS A 384 5.42 -19.96 4.74
N LEU A 385 6.51 -19.22 4.53
CA LEU A 385 7.79 -19.56 5.19
C LEU A 385 7.65 -19.29 6.69
N PRO A 386 7.78 -20.31 7.57
CA PRO A 386 7.97 -20.04 8.98
C PRO A 386 9.40 -19.50 9.14
N TRP A 387 9.52 -18.22 9.47
CA TRP A 387 10.77 -17.70 10.03
C TRP A 387 10.74 -17.96 11.53
N THR A 388 11.40 -19.06 11.94
CA THR A 388 11.87 -19.24 13.32
C THR A 388 13.09 -18.39 13.56
#